data_AF-A0A8G2BI37-F1
#
_entry.id   AF-A0A8G2BI37-F1
#
_cell.length_a   1.000
_cell.length_b   1.000
_cell.length_c   1.000
_cell.angle_alpha   90.00
_cell.angle_beta   90.00
_cell.angle_gamma   90.00
#
_symmetry.space_group_name_H-M   'P 1'
#
loop_
_entity.id
_entity.type
_entity.pdbx_description
1 polymer ?
#
loop_
_entity_poly.entity_id
_entity_poly.type
_entity_poly.pdbx_seq_one_letter_code
_entity_poly.pdbx_strand_id
1 'polypeptide(L)' 'MPGPVSDTAPSLPDRMRAFQGPEADELRDLADKMDAATAGFYGEPQTHTVQQFVGAWARARRRWCEVTGEELV' A
#
# COMPACT_ATOMS: atom_id res chain seq x y z
N MET A 1 -0.45 17.45 25.80
CA MET A 1 -0.13 17.40 24.35
C MET A 1 0.29 15.97 24.05
N PRO A 2 -0.54 15.13 23.40
CA PRO A 2 -0.05 13.84 22.96
C PRO A 2 1.02 14.09 21.88
N GLY A 3 2.23 13.56 22.10
CA GLY A 3 3.35 13.69 21.16
C GLY A 3 3.10 12.93 19.85
N PRO A 4 3.92 13.16 18.82
CA PRO A 4 3.79 12.46 17.55
C PRO A 4 4.04 10.97 17.80
N VAL A 5 3.05 10.14 17.52
CA VAL A 5 3.22 8.69 17.39
C VAL A 5 4.10 8.46 16.16
N SER A 6 5.42 8.37 16.37
CA SER A 6 6.31 7.76 15.40
C SER A 6 5.99 6.27 15.38
N ASP A 7 5.07 5.87 14.50
CA ASP A 7 4.77 4.48 14.24
C ASP A 7 5.92 3.94 13.38
N THR A 8 6.96 3.42 14.04
CA THR A 8 8.26 3.04 13.43
C THR A 8 8.16 1.82 12.50
N ALA A 9 6.96 1.31 12.21
CA ALA A 9 6.77 0.17 11.32
C ALA A 9 6.71 0.63 9.86
N PRO A 10 7.46 -0.02 8.94
CA PRO A 10 7.42 0.34 7.52
C PRO A 10 6.01 0.08 6.96
N SER A 11 5.52 1.02 6.16
CA SER A 11 4.20 0.91 5.54
C SER A 11 4.14 -0.27 4.55
N LEU A 12 2.95 -0.74 4.22
CA LEU A 12 2.81 -1.83 3.23
C LEU A 12 3.50 -1.51 1.88
N PRO A 13 3.32 -0.32 1.27
CA PRO A 13 4.07 0.07 0.07
C PRO A 13 5.59 -0.01 0.25
N ASP A 14 6.13 0.42 1.40
CA ASP A 14 7.58 0.35 1.65
C ASP A 14 8.07 -1.09 1.73
N ARG A 15 7.32 -1.96 2.39
CA ARG A 15 7.62 -3.40 2.49
C ARG A 15 7.58 -4.08 1.13
N MET A 16 6.58 -3.73 0.30
CA MET A 16 6.45 -4.23 -1.07
C MET A 16 7.62 -3.80 -1.95
N ARG A 17 8.09 -2.55 -1.83
CA ARG A 17 9.27 -2.06 -2.56
C ARG A 17 10.58 -2.68 -2.10
N ALA A 18 10.69 -2.98 -0.81
CA ALA A 18 11.86 -3.62 -0.25
C ALA A 18 11.95 -5.13 -0.57
N PHE A 19 10.85 -5.75 -1.01
CA PHE A 19 10.78 -7.17 -1.29
C PHE A 19 11.77 -7.60 -2.39
N GLN A 20 12.39 -8.76 -2.19
CA GLN A 20 13.31 -9.39 -3.14
C GLN A 20 12.73 -10.76 -3.52
N GLY A 21 12.63 -11.04 -4.82
CA GLY A 21 12.10 -12.30 -5.34
C GLY A 21 11.52 -12.16 -6.75
N PRO A 22 11.04 -13.26 -7.34
CA PRO A 22 10.41 -13.26 -8.66
C PRO A 22 9.22 -12.29 -8.79
N GLU A 23 8.52 -12.04 -7.70
CA GLU A 23 7.32 -11.19 -7.62
C GLU A 23 7.64 -9.72 -7.29
N ALA A 24 8.92 -9.36 -7.15
CA ALA A 24 9.33 -8.03 -6.70
C ALA A 24 8.86 -6.91 -7.65
N ASP A 25 8.87 -7.15 -8.97
CA ASP A 25 8.37 -6.16 -9.94
C ASP A 25 6.86 -5.94 -9.79
N GLU A 26 6.10 -7.02 -9.63
CA GLU A 26 4.64 -6.96 -9.44
C GLU A 26 4.26 -6.25 -8.13
N LEU A 27 4.98 -6.54 -7.05
CA LEU A 27 4.77 -5.89 -5.75
C LEU A 27 5.13 -4.40 -5.80
N ARG A 28 6.19 -4.01 -6.53
CA ARG A 28 6.52 -2.60 -6.75
C ARG A 28 5.41 -1.88 -7.52
N ASP A 29 4.90 -2.48 -8.60
CA ASP A 29 3.78 -1.90 -9.36
C ASP A 29 2.51 -1.72 -8.51
N LEU A 30 2.22 -2.67 -7.63
CA LEU A 30 1.06 -2.57 -6.73
C LEU A 30 1.26 -1.52 -5.63
N ALA A 31 2.48 -1.38 -5.11
CA ALA A 31 2.83 -0.32 -4.17
C ALA A 31 2.63 1.06 -4.81
N ASP A 32 3.09 1.24 -6.05
CA ASP A 32 2.95 2.50 -6.77
C ASP A 32 1.49 2.83 -7.08
N LYS A 33 0.68 1.82 -7.45
CA LYS A 33 -0.79 2.00 -7.62
C LYS A 33 -1.48 2.37 -6.32
N MET A 34 -1.08 1.78 -5.19
CA MET A 34 -1.62 2.10 -3.88
C MET A 34 -1.28 3.54 -3.47
N ASP A 35 -0.02 3.96 -3.67
CA ASP A 35 0.40 5.33 -3.37
C ASP A 35 -0.29 6.36 -4.27
N ALA A 36 -0.41 6.08 -5.56
CA ALA A 36 -1.14 6.94 -6.49
C ALA A 36 -2.62 7.10 -6.08
N ALA A 37 -3.28 6.01 -5.68
CA ALA A 37 -4.66 6.07 -5.23
C ALA A 37 -4.80 6.79 -3.88
N THR A 38 -3.82 6.64 -2.98
CA THR A 38 -3.76 7.34 -1.69
C THR A 38 -3.59 8.85 -1.90
N ALA A 39 -2.62 9.25 -2.72
CA ALA A 39 -2.39 10.64 -3.08
C ALA A 39 -3.60 11.25 -3.81
N GLY A 40 -4.25 10.49 -4.69
CA GLY A 40 -5.44 10.95 -5.39
C GLY A 40 -6.68 11.08 -4.51
N PHE A 41 -6.80 10.26 -3.45
CA PHE A 41 -7.93 10.31 -2.52
C PHE A 41 -7.80 11.42 -1.48
N TYR A 42 -6.60 11.63 -0.95
CA TYR A 42 -6.32 12.68 0.04
C TYR A 42 -5.86 14.02 -0.58
N GLY A 43 -5.65 14.07 -1.89
CA GLY A 43 -5.22 15.29 -2.60
C GLY A 43 -6.33 16.34 -2.74
N GLU A 44 -5.93 17.56 -3.07
CA GLU A 44 -6.82 18.69 -3.38
C GLU A 44 -6.43 19.29 -4.75
N PRO A 45 -7.30 19.22 -5.78
CA PRO A 45 -8.61 18.57 -5.76
C PRO A 45 -8.50 17.05 -5.63
N GLN A 46 -9.47 16.44 -4.95
CA GLN A 46 -9.57 14.98 -4.84
C GLN A 46 -9.83 14.38 -6.23
N THR A 47 -8.93 13.51 -6.68
CA THR A 47 -9.00 12.89 -8.02
C THR A 47 -9.45 11.43 -7.98
N HIS A 48 -9.36 10.78 -6.82
CA HIS A 48 -9.77 9.39 -6.63
C HIS A 48 -10.88 9.28 -5.60
N THR A 49 -11.85 8.42 -5.90
CA THR A 49 -12.92 8.02 -4.99
C THR A 49 -12.41 7.08 -3.90
N VAL A 50 -13.16 6.96 -2.79
CA VAL A 50 -12.87 5.98 -1.74
C VAL A 50 -12.81 4.55 -2.26
N GLN A 51 -13.64 4.22 -3.26
CA GLN A 51 -13.65 2.89 -3.88
C GLN A 51 -12.35 2.58 -4.63
N GLN A 52 -11.78 3.57 -5.33
CA GLN A 52 -10.51 3.40 -6.02
C GLN A 52 -9.35 3.25 -5.02
N PHE A 53 -9.35 4.05 -3.94
CA PHE A 53 -8.38 3.93 -2.85
C PHE A 53 -8.44 2.56 -2.16
N VAL A 54 -9.60 2.18 -1.62
CA VAL A 54 -9.79 0.90 -0.93
C VAL A 54 -9.52 -0.27 -1.88
N GLY A 55 -9.94 -0.16 -3.14
CA GLY A 55 -9.67 -1.19 -4.15
C GLY A 55 -8.18 -1.37 -4.44
N ALA A 56 -7.40 -0.29 -4.47
CA ALA A 56 -5.94 -0.37 -4.64
C ALA A 56 -5.28 -1.03 -3.42
N TRP A 57 -5.67 -0.62 -2.21
CA TRP A 57 -5.20 -1.22 -0.96
C TRP A 57 -5.52 -2.72 -0.88
N ALA A 58 -6.77 -3.11 -1.16
CA ALA A 58 -7.20 -4.51 -1.06
C ALA A 58 -6.43 -5.44 -2.01
N ARG A 59 -6.15 -4.97 -3.24
CA ARG A 59 -5.33 -5.72 -4.22
C ARG A 59 -3.88 -5.85 -3.76
N ALA A 60 -3.28 -4.76 -3.28
CA ALA A 60 -1.91 -4.76 -2.77
C ALA A 60 -1.78 -5.70 -1.56
N ARG A 61 -2.68 -5.59 -0.57
CA ARG A 61 -2.68 -6.42 0.64
C ARG A 61 -2.88 -7.90 0.32
N ARG A 62 -3.86 -8.23 -0.54
CA ARG A 62 -4.08 -9.61 -0.98
C ARG A 62 -2.84 -10.21 -1.63
N ARG A 63 -2.23 -9.51 -2.59
CA ARG A 63 -1.06 -10.03 -3.29
C ARG A 63 0.13 -10.20 -2.35
N TRP A 64 0.33 -9.24 -1.44
CA TRP A 64 1.36 -9.35 -0.41
C TRP A 64 1.19 -10.62 0.42
N CYS A 65 -0.01 -10.89 0.95
CA CYS A 65 -0.32 -12.11 1.69
C CYS A 65 -0.06 -13.39 0.88
N GLU A 66 -0.43 -13.41 -0.40
CA GLU A 66 -0.17 -14.54 -1.29
C GLU A 66 1.33 -14.80 -1.50
N VAL A 67 2.14 -13.74 -1.57
CA VAL A 67 3.60 -13.85 -1.80
C VAL A 67 4.36 -14.19 -0.52
N THR A 68 3.99 -13.60 0.62
CA THR A 68 4.75 -13.74 1.88
C THR A 68 4.20 -14.81 2.81
N GLY A 69 2.99 -15.30 2.57
CA GLY A 69 2.27 -16.20 3.48
C GLY A 69 1.70 -15.52 4.72
N GLU A 70 1.74 -14.18 4.80
CA GLU A 70 1.07 -13.44 5.87
C GLU A 70 -0.44 -13.62 5.82
N GLU A 71 -1.07 -13.64 6.99
CA GLU A 71 -2.53 -13.72 7.10
C GLU A 71 -3.21 -12.49 6.50
N LEU A 72 -4.25 -12.74 5.70
CA LEU A 72 -5.11 -11.71 5.16
C LEU A 72 -6.16 -11.33 6.21
N VAL A 73 -5.91 -10.23 6.92
CA VAL A 73 -6.82 -9.60 7.89
C VAL A 73 -7.58 -8.44 7.28
#